data_AF-A0A533X176-F1
#
_entry.id   AF-A0A533X176-F1
#
_cell.length_a   1.000
_cell.length_b   1.000
_cell.length_c   1.000
_cell.angle_alpha   90.00
_cell.angle_beta   90.00
_cell.angle_gamma   90.00
#
_symmetry.space_group_name_H-M   'P 1'
#
loop_
_entity.id
_entity.type
_entity.pdbx_description
1 polymer ?
#
loop_
_entity_poly.entity_id
_entity_poly.type
_entity_poly.pdbx_seq_one_letter_code
_entity_poly.pdbx_strand_id
1 'polypeptide(L)'
;MKFDDAWLEARSCAGNGQAASVNERMLEIPAVSEVLKAAANTSKHFEMWDYSRRLYREEIETIRGALGFAKTAEDGRSISLSVNLTYKGSCYTLTLFTMKRSQ
;
A
#
# COMPACT_ATOMS: atom_id res chain seq x y z
N MET A 1 1.92 1.04 18.53
CA MET A 1 2.11 0.00 17.50
C MET A 1 3.28 0.43 16.63
N LYS A 2 4.43 -0.25 16.67
CA LYS A 2 5.66 0.24 16.05
C LYS A 2 5.81 -0.31 14.63
N PHE A 3 5.29 0.43 13.65
CA PHE A 3 5.68 0.30 12.24
C PHE A 3 7.05 0.95 12.07
N ASP A 4 8.09 0.41 12.72
CA ASP A 4 9.45 0.96 12.63
C ASP A 4 10.22 0.38 11.42
N ASP A 5 9.76 -0.75 10.87
CA ASP A 5 10.32 -1.45 9.70
C ASP A 5 9.19 -1.86 8.73
N ALA A 6 8.58 -0.86 8.09
CA ALA A 6 7.41 -1.07 7.24
C ALA A 6 7.70 -1.10 5.75
N TRP A 7 6.82 -1.76 5.02
CA TRP A 7 6.79 -1.86 3.57
C TRP A 7 5.43 -1.37 3.06
N LEU A 8 5.46 -0.70 1.91
CA LEU A 8 4.26 -0.37 1.15
C LEU A 8 4.20 -1.25 -0.10
N GLU A 9 3.11 -1.99 -0.23
CA GLU A 9 2.79 -2.83 -1.38
C GLU A 9 1.59 -2.24 -2.13
N ALA A 10 1.57 -2.34 -3.45
CA ALA A 10 0.42 -1.97 -4.28
C ALA A 10 -0.01 -3.13 -5.16
N ARG A 11 -1.20 -3.67 -4.90
CA ARG A 11 -1.76 -4.80 -5.66
C ARG A 11 -3.02 -4.51 -6.43
N SER A 12 -3.28 -5.21 -7.52
CA SER A 12 -4.60 -5.12 -8.16
C SER A 12 -5.69 -5.60 -7.19
N CYS A 13 -6.83 -4.91 -7.16
CA CYS A 13 -7.93 -5.28 -6.27
C CYS A 13 -8.44 -6.70 -6.57
N ALA A 14 -8.46 -7.58 -5.57
CA ALA A 14 -8.93 -8.96 -5.72
C ALA A 14 -10.47 -9.12 -5.57
N GLY A 15 -11.26 -8.04 -5.65
CA GLY A 15 -12.71 -8.11 -5.52
C GLY A 15 -13.42 -6.75 -5.57
N ASN A 16 -14.75 -6.77 -5.42
CA ASN A 16 -15.64 -5.60 -5.57
C ASN A 16 -15.68 -4.68 -4.33
N GLY A 17 -14.55 -4.44 -3.69
CA GLY A 17 -14.48 -3.47 -2.58
C GLY A 17 -14.65 -2.04 -3.08
N GLN A 18 -15.33 -1.18 -2.33
CA GLN A 18 -15.35 0.26 -2.62
C GLN A 18 -13.91 0.79 -2.60
N ALA A 19 -13.51 1.45 -3.68
CA ALA A 19 -12.20 2.06 -3.84
C ALA A 19 -12.35 3.58 -3.83
N ALA A 20 -11.57 4.27 -2.99
CA ALA A 20 -11.54 5.72 -3.01
C ALA A 20 -10.72 6.20 -4.21
N SER A 21 -11.10 7.31 -4.85
CA SER A 21 -10.23 7.89 -5.89
C SER A 21 -8.95 8.40 -5.25
N VAL A 22 -7.78 8.04 -5.80
CA VAL A 22 -6.53 8.62 -5.35
C VAL A 22 -6.55 10.12 -5.65
N ASN A 23 -6.25 10.94 -4.66
CA ASN A 23 -6.19 12.39 -4.84
C ASN A 23 -4.75 12.86 -5.10
N GLU A 24 -4.60 14.09 -5.58
CA GLU A 24 -3.28 14.65 -5.94
C GLU A 24 -2.29 14.67 -4.76
N ARG A 25 -2.77 14.99 -3.56
CA ARG A 25 -1.94 15.00 -2.33
C ARG A 25 -1.37 13.62 -1.99
N MET A 26 -2.12 12.54 -2.23
CA MET A 26 -1.61 11.19 -2.05
C MET A 26 -0.49 10.87 -3.05
N LEU A 27 -0.56 11.42 -4.27
CA LEU A 27 0.45 11.21 -5.31
C LEU A 27 1.71 12.08 -5.13
N GLU A 28 1.65 13.12 -4.30
CA GLU A 28 2.82 13.89 -3.84
C GLU A 28 3.73 13.07 -2.92
N ILE A 29 3.20 12.03 -2.27
CA ILE A 29 3.98 11.11 -1.45
C ILE A 29 4.79 10.20 -2.38
N PRO A 30 6.14 10.27 -2.39
CA PRO A 30 6.95 9.58 -3.37
C PRO A 30 6.72 8.07 -3.37
N ALA A 31 6.67 7.45 -2.19
CA ALA A 31 6.43 6.03 -2.05
C ALA A 31 5.07 5.59 -2.62
N VAL A 32 4.00 6.36 -2.41
CA VAL A 32 2.66 6.06 -2.96
C VAL A 32 2.66 6.18 -4.49
N SER A 33 3.25 7.26 -5.01
CA SER A 33 3.39 7.49 -6.46
C SER A 33 4.16 6.36 -7.14
N GLU A 34 5.26 5.93 -6.52
CA GLU A 34 6.15 4.90 -7.03
C GLU A 34 5.46 3.53 -7.08
N VAL A 35 4.86 3.07 -5.98
CA VAL A 35 4.22 1.75 -5.94
C VAL A 35 3.03 1.68 -6.91
N LEU A 36 2.24 2.76 -7.04
CA LEU A 36 1.12 2.81 -7.97
C LEU A 36 1.57 2.87 -9.43
N LYS A 37 2.63 3.63 -9.75
CA LYS A 37 3.21 3.65 -11.10
C LYS A 37 3.78 2.30 -11.47
N ALA A 38 4.48 1.65 -10.54
CA ALA A 38 5.03 0.32 -10.75
C ALA A 38 3.90 -0.70 -11.01
N ALA A 39 2.90 -0.76 -10.14
CA ALA A 39 1.74 -1.64 -10.29
C ALA A 39 0.95 -1.39 -11.60
N ALA A 40 0.79 -0.13 -12.00
CA ALA A 40 0.13 0.22 -13.26
C ALA A 40 0.93 -0.15 -14.52
N ASN A 41 2.25 -0.27 -14.40
CA ASN A 41 3.11 -0.68 -15.52
C ASN A 41 3.24 -2.20 -15.62
N THR A 42 3.13 -2.94 -14.51
CA THR A 42 3.21 -4.41 -14.48
C THR A 42 1.90 -5.10 -14.85
N SER A 43 0.74 -4.46 -14.66
CA SER A 43 -0.59 -5.04 -14.90
C SER A 43 -0.93 -5.36 -16.36
N LYS A 44 0.03 -5.24 -17.29
CA LYS A 44 -0.14 -5.65 -18.69
C LYS A 44 0.41 -7.04 -19.01
N HIS A 45 1.23 -7.67 -18.15
CA HIS A 45 1.92 -8.90 -18.57
C HIS A 45 2.10 -10.05 -17.56
N PHE A 46 1.94 -9.91 -16.25
CA PHE A 46 2.20 -11.04 -15.33
C PHE A 46 1.33 -11.05 -14.07
N GLU A 47 0.78 -12.22 -13.72
CA GLU A 47 -0.02 -12.51 -12.52
C GLU A 47 0.81 -12.58 -11.21
N MET A 48 2.01 -12.00 -11.16
CA MET A 48 2.90 -12.22 -10.03
C MET A 48 3.74 -10.99 -9.67
N TRP A 49 3.55 -10.57 -8.41
CA TRP A 49 4.30 -9.59 -7.62
C TRP A 49 4.05 -8.12 -7.99
N ASP A 50 2.89 -7.71 -7.53
CA ASP A 50 2.51 -6.34 -7.23
C ASP A 50 3.57 -5.67 -6.34
N TYR A 51 4.20 -4.63 -6.88
CA TYR A 51 5.45 -4.03 -6.39
C TYR A 51 5.39 -3.61 -4.90
N SER A 52 6.48 -3.88 -4.16
CA SER A 52 6.64 -3.44 -2.77
C SER A 52 7.95 -2.68 -2.54
N ARG A 53 7.90 -1.70 -1.64
CA ARG A 53 9.05 -0.87 -1.27
C ARG A 53 9.13 -0.72 0.24
N ARG A 54 10.34 -0.85 0.79
CA ARG A 54 10.64 -0.53 2.18
C ARG A 54 10.60 0.99 2.38
N LEU A 55 9.97 1.41 3.47
CA LEU A 55 9.77 2.82 3.80
C LEU A 55 10.82 3.31 4.79
N TYR A 56 11.22 4.56 4.64
CA TYR A 56 11.88 5.29 5.73
C TYR A 56 10.86 5.66 6.81
N ARG A 57 11.33 5.80 8.05
CA ARG A 57 10.48 6.09 9.21
C ARG A 57 9.59 7.31 9.01
N GLU A 58 10.10 8.35 8.37
CA GLU A 58 9.38 9.59 8.08
C GLU A 58 8.25 9.39 7.04
N GLU A 59 8.46 8.48 6.08
CA GLU A 59 7.44 8.14 5.09
C GLU A 59 6.28 7.36 5.71
N ILE A 60 6.56 6.52 6.72
CA ILE A 60 5.54 5.68 7.37
C ILE A 60 4.45 6.55 8.00
N GLU A 61 4.83 7.55 8.79
CA GLU A 61 3.84 8.43 9.44
C GLU A 61 3.10 9.29 8.41
N THR A 62 3.80 9.76 7.38
CA THR A 62 3.18 10.50 6.27
C THR A 62 2.12 9.67 5.55
N ILE A 63 2.45 8.41 5.21
CA ILE A 63 1.55 7.47 4.55
C ILE A 63 0.36 7.12 5.45
N ARG A 64 0.60 6.87 6.74
CA ARG A 64 -0.46 6.56 7.71
C ARG A 64 -1.44 7.72 7.90
N GLY A 65 -0.96 8.96 7.86
CA GLY A 65 -1.82 10.14 7.94
C GLY A 65 -2.58 10.42 6.63
N ALA A 66 -1.95 10.16 5.48
CA ALA A 66 -2.54 10.45 4.18
C ALA A 66 -3.49 9.36 3.68
N LEU A 67 -3.21 8.09 3.98
CA LEU A 67 -4.03 6.96 3.59
C LEU A 67 -4.97 6.60 4.74
N GLY A 68 -6.27 6.82 4.52
CA GLY A 68 -7.32 6.36 5.41
C GLY A 68 -7.49 4.85 5.35
N PHE A 69 -6.53 4.10 5.92
CA PHE A 69 -6.55 2.65 5.95
C PHE A 69 -7.85 2.12 6.55
N ALA A 70 -8.57 1.32 5.78
CA ALA A 70 -9.91 0.85 6.13
C ALA A 70 -9.89 -0.56 6.75
N LYS A 71 -8.83 -1.32 6.51
CA LYS A 71 -8.70 -2.70 6.99
C LYS A 71 -7.39 -2.87 7.75
N THR A 72 -7.48 -3.51 8.91
CA THR A 72 -6.33 -3.94 9.71
C THR A 72 -6.35 -5.46 9.77
N ALA A 73 -5.22 -6.10 9.48
CA ALA A 73 -5.03 -7.52 9.68
C ALA A 73 -3.72 -7.77 10.43
N GLU A 74 -3.81 -8.58 11.46
CA GLU A 74 -2.68 -8.96 12.32
C GLU A 74 -2.65 -10.48 12.45
N ASP A 75 -1.50 -11.07 12.15
CA ASP A 75 -1.24 -12.49 12.37
C ASP A 75 -0.04 -12.68 13.31
N GLY A 76 0.37 -13.93 13.54
CA GLY A 76 1.52 -14.21 14.41
C GLY A 76 2.85 -13.60 13.93
N ARG A 77 2.94 -13.14 12.67
CA ARG A 77 4.19 -12.74 12.02
C ARG A 77 4.22 -11.28 11.59
N SER A 78 3.07 -10.65 11.38
CA SER A 78 2.97 -9.37 10.71
C SER A 78 1.74 -8.59 11.14
N ILE A 79 1.80 -7.29 10.88
CA ILE A 79 0.64 -6.42 10.96
C ILE A 79 0.54 -5.62 9.68
N SER A 80 -0.66 -5.53 9.13
CA SER A 80 -0.94 -4.87 7.86
C SER A 80 -2.15 -3.93 7.98
N LEU A 81 -2.05 -2.81 7.28
CA LEU A 81 -3.09 -1.81 7.09
C LEU A 81 -3.33 -1.69 5.58
N SER A 82 -4.58 -1.80 5.13
CA SER A 82 -4.88 -1.74 3.69
C SER A 82 -6.04 -0.82 3.32
N VAL A 83 -5.96 -0.26 2.11
CA VAL A 83 -6.96 0.62 1.51
C VAL A 83 -7.07 0.32 0.01
N ASN A 84 -8.29 0.36 -0.52
CA ASN A 84 -8.51 0.27 -1.96
C ASN A 84 -8.60 1.66 -2.55
N LEU A 85 -7.84 1.90 -3.62
CA LEU A 85 -7.77 3.16 -4.34
C LEU A 85 -7.97 2.95 -5.84
N THR A 86 -8.57 3.92 -6.51
CA THR A 86 -8.60 3.99 -7.97
C THR A 86 -7.50 4.92 -8.47
N TYR A 87 -6.62 4.41 -9.33
CA TYR A 87 -5.54 5.15 -9.98
C TYR A 87 -5.56 4.87 -11.48
N LYS A 88 -5.58 5.93 -12.31
CA LYS A 88 -5.66 5.84 -13.77
C LYS A 88 -6.79 4.92 -14.30
N GLY A 89 -7.93 4.90 -13.60
CA GLY A 89 -9.10 4.09 -13.97
C GLY A 89 -9.03 2.62 -13.54
N SER A 90 -7.96 2.20 -12.86
CA SER A 90 -7.80 0.83 -12.34
C SER A 90 -7.82 0.81 -10.81
N CYS A 91 -8.30 -0.28 -10.22
CA CYS A 91 -8.38 -0.46 -8.78
C CYS A 91 -7.12 -1.13 -8.24
N TYR A 92 -6.52 -0.52 -7.22
CA TYR A 92 -5.37 -1.05 -6.49
C TYR A 92 -5.64 -1.09 -4.99
N THR A 93 -5.25 -2.15 -4.31
CA THR A 93 -5.14 -2.23 -2.86
C THR A 93 -3.72 -1.83 -2.46
N LEU A 94 -3.57 -0.75 -1.70
CA LEU A 94 -2.31 -0.43 -1.03
C LEU A 94 -2.29 -1.10 0.34
N THR A 95 -1.19 -1.79 0.65
CA THR A 95 -0.97 -2.46 1.93
C THR A 95 0.30 -1.92 2.57
N LEU A 96 0.17 -1.25 3.72
CA LEU A 96 1.28 -0.92 4.60
C LEU A 96 1.44 -2.07 5.61
N PHE A 97 2.56 -2.78 5.60
CA PHE A 97 2.79 -3.88 6.53
C PHE A 97 4.15 -3.81 7.22
N THR A 98 4.23 -4.36 8.43
CA THR A 98 5.47 -4.53 9.19
C THR A 98 5.54 -5.95 9.73
N MET A 99 6.74 -6.52 9.78
CA MET A 99 6.96 -7.81 10.42
C MET A 99 7.08 -7.62 11.94
N LYS A 100 6.51 -8.54 12.70
CA LYS A 100 6.76 -8.65 14.14
C LYS A 100 8.20 -9.14 14.29
N ARG A 101 9.02 -8.40 15.04
CA ARG A 101 10.35 -8.91 15.42
C ARG A 101 10.12 -10.14 16.30
N SER A 102 10.70 -11.27 15.92
CA SER A 102 10.80 -12.43 16.81
C SER A 102 11.48 -11.94 18.09
N GLN A 103 10.80 -12.09 19.23
CA GLN A 103 11.42 -11.91 20.53
C GLN A 103 12.45 -13.03 20.76
#